data_AF-A0A931BWZ3-F1
#
_entry.id   AF-A0A931BWZ3-F1
#
_cell.length_a   1.000
_cell.length_b   1.000
_cell.length_c   1.000
_cell.angle_alpha   90.00
_cell.angle_beta   90.00
_cell.angle_gamma   90.00
#
_symmetry.space_group_name_H-M   'P 1'
#
loop_
_entity.id
_entity.type
_entity.pdbx_description
1 polymer ?
#
loop_
_entity_poly.entity_id
_entity_poly.type
_entity_poly.pdbx_seq_one_letter_code
_entity_poly.pdbx_strand_id
1 'polypeptide(L)'
;MNSKASNSFLFWQKWLFYTSVLFALFGVAFAVYGDNPLFRPYNQALARLFWHSSQIPAEIVPFRAFIWGPLGGTIACSYILLAYIARYPFRRKERWARNAILVAFGTWVILDSAISVYYGVYFQFYLINAFSFLIKALPLVFTWKDFRKPAG
;
A
#
# COMPACT_ATOMS: atom_id res chain seq x y z
N MET A 1 5.66 -30.47 13.71
CA MET A 1 4.92 -29.35 13.09
C MET A 1 4.38 -29.83 11.75
N ASN A 2 3.09 -29.66 11.47
CA ASN A 2 2.47 -30.18 10.25
C ASN A 2 3.07 -29.48 9.01
N SER A 3 3.71 -30.21 8.09
CA SER A 3 4.52 -29.62 7.00
C SER A 3 3.71 -28.67 6.10
N LYS A 4 2.42 -28.98 5.89
CA LYS A 4 1.48 -28.13 5.15
C LYS A 4 1.26 -26.75 5.81
N ALA A 5 1.17 -26.68 7.14
CA ALA A 5 0.96 -25.42 7.85
C ALA A 5 2.20 -24.51 7.76
N SER A 6 3.39 -25.12 7.82
CA SER A 6 4.65 -24.40 7.61
C SER A 6 4.78 -23.85 6.19
N ASN A 7 4.34 -24.62 5.19
CA ASN A 7 4.36 -24.21 3.78
C ASN A 7 3.37 -23.07 3.50
N SER A 8 2.17 -23.13 4.08
CA SER A 8 1.17 -22.05 3.96
C SER A 8 1.69 -20.74 4.55
N PHE A 9 2.29 -20.77 5.74
CA PHE A 9 2.86 -19.58 6.36
C PHE A 9 3.96 -18.95 5.49
N LEU A 10 4.89 -19.76 4.98
CA LEU A 10 5.96 -19.27 4.12
C LEU A 10 5.44 -18.68 2.81
N PHE A 11 4.37 -19.24 2.25
CA PHE A 11 3.71 -18.66 1.08
C PHE A 11 3.22 -17.24 1.37
N TRP A 12 2.44 -17.05 2.45
CA TRP A 12 1.91 -15.74 2.81
C TRP A 12 2.99 -14.73 3.22
N GLN A 13 4.05 -15.20 3.89
CA GLN A 13 5.22 -14.38 4.19
C GLN A 13 5.92 -13.90 2.91
N LYS A 14 6.15 -14.80 1.94
CA LYS A 14 6.75 -14.46 0.65
C LYS A 14 5.84 -13.54 -0.16
N TRP A 15 4.54 -13.81 -0.19
CA TRP A 15 3.53 -12.94 -0.81
C TRP A 15 3.64 -11.52 -0.26
N LEU A 16 3.62 -11.37 1.07
CA LEU A 16 3.74 -10.06 1.71
C LEU A 16 5.06 -9.36 1.37
N PHE A 17 6.17 -10.11 1.33
CA PHE A 17 7.48 -9.58 0.95
C PHE A 17 7.50 -9.09 -0.51
N TYR A 18 7.20 -9.95 -1.48
CA TYR A 18 7.29 -9.62 -2.90
C TYR A 18 6.31 -8.54 -3.31
N THR A 19 5.09 -8.58 -2.80
CA THR A 19 4.14 -7.49 -3.03
C THR A 19 4.66 -6.19 -2.42
N SER A 20 5.30 -6.19 -1.24
CA SER A 20 5.86 -4.95 -0.69
C SER A 20 7.01 -4.41 -1.54
N VAL A 21 7.90 -5.27 -2.04
CA VAL A 21 8.94 -4.84 -2.99
C VAL A 21 8.33 -4.24 -4.25
N LEU A 22 7.30 -4.87 -4.83
CA LEU A 22 6.61 -4.35 -6.02
C LEU A 22 6.01 -2.96 -5.78
N PHE A 23 5.30 -2.77 -4.67
CA PHE A 23 4.72 -1.47 -4.31
C PHE A 23 5.78 -0.41 -3.98
N ALA A 24 6.93 -0.81 -3.43
CA ALA A 24 8.06 0.10 -3.23
C ALA A 24 8.62 0.62 -4.57
N LEU A 25 8.82 -0.28 -5.54
CA LEU A 25 9.25 0.08 -6.90
C LEU A 25 8.22 0.98 -7.59
N PHE A 26 6.93 0.68 -7.41
CA PHE A 26 5.84 1.53 -7.88
C PHE A 26 5.90 2.92 -7.25
N GLY A 27 6.16 3.04 -5.94
CA GLY A 27 6.35 4.32 -5.26
C GLY A 27 7.51 5.13 -5.84
N VAL A 28 8.64 4.48 -6.11
CA VAL A 28 9.79 5.13 -6.78
C VAL A 28 9.39 5.63 -8.17
N ALA A 29 8.75 4.78 -8.97
CA ALA A 29 8.28 5.14 -10.31
C ALA A 29 7.27 6.31 -10.27
N PHE A 30 6.38 6.32 -9.28
CA PHE A 30 5.40 7.40 -9.08
C PHE A 30 6.08 8.71 -8.67
N ALA A 31 7.10 8.66 -7.82
CA ALA A 31 7.85 9.83 -7.37
C ALA A 31 8.61 10.52 -8.50
N VAL A 32 9.25 9.74 -9.38
CA VAL A 32 10.12 10.27 -10.45
C VAL A 32 9.38 10.47 -11.77
N TYR A 33 8.31 9.72 -12.01
CA TYR A 33 7.63 9.65 -13.30
C TYR A 33 6.12 9.42 -13.17
N GLY A 34 5.46 10.23 -12.33
CA GLY A 34 4.02 10.16 -12.12
C GLY A 34 3.17 10.57 -13.34
N ASP A 35 3.71 11.30 -14.33
CA ASP A 35 2.95 11.73 -15.53
C ASP A 35 3.06 10.76 -16.70
N ASN A 36 3.22 9.48 -16.41
CA ASN A 36 3.40 8.47 -17.42
C ASN A 36 2.04 7.98 -17.99
N PRO A 37 2.03 7.27 -19.14
CA PRO A 37 0.81 6.72 -19.72
C PRO A 37 0.00 5.80 -18.79
N LEU A 38 0.65 5.12 -17.84
CA LEU A 38 0.00 4.24 -16.86
C LEU A 38 -0.90 5.04 -15.90
N PHE A 39 -0.49 6.27 -15.53
CA PHE A 39 -1.22 7.15 -14.62
C PHE A 39 -2.20 8.09 -15.33
N ARG A 40 -2.19 8.17 -16.66
CA ARG A 40 -3.13 9.03 -17.42
C ARG A 40 -4.61 8.80 -17.09
N PRO A 41 -5.12 7.56 -16.98
CA PRO A 41 -6.52 7.34 -16.63
C PRO A 41 -6.88 7.91 -15.25
N TYR A 42 -5.96 7.74 -14.28
CA TYR A 42 -6.09 8.30 -12.93
C TYR A 42 -6.12 9.84 -12.98
N ASN A 43 -5.22 10.44 -13.74
CA ASN A 43 -5.14 11.90 -13.92
C ASN A 43 -6.40 12.48 -14.58
N GLN A 44 -6.95 11.78 -15.58
CA GLN A 44 -8.19 12.18 -16.24
C GLN A 44 -9.39 12.06 -15.30
N ALA A 45 -9.44 11.03 -14.45
CA ALA A 45 -10.49 10.89 -13.44
C ALA A 45 -10.46 12.06 -12.43
N LEU A 46 -9.27 12.43 -11.95
CA LEU A 46 -9.10 13.61 -11.10
C LEU A 46 -9.48 14.91 -11.81
N ALA A 47 -9.05 15.10 -13.06
CA ALA A 47 -9.38 16.29 -13.86
C ALA A 47 -10.89 16.46 -14.03
N ARG A 48 -11.61 15.38 -14.30
CA ARG A 48 -13.07 15.40 -14.44
C ARG A 48 -13.77 15.71 -13.13
N LEU A 49 -13.26 15.19 -12.01
CA LEU A 49 -13.88 15.36 -10.70
C LEU A 49 -13.68 16.78 -10.14
N PHE A 50 -12.44 17.28 -10.15
CA PHE A 50 -12.10 18.55 -9.50
C PHE A 50 -12.22 19.77 -10.41
N TRP A 51 -12.02 19.59 -11.72
CA TRP A 51 -11.99 20.69 -12.70
C TRP A 51 -13.02 20.55 -13.82
N HIS A 52 -13.85 19.50 -13.83
CA HIS A 52 -14.84 19.24 -14.90
C HIS A 52 -14.21 19.26 -16.31
N SER A 53 -12.93 18.88 -16.40
CA SER A 53 -12.11 18.96 -17.60
C SER A 53 -11.56 17.59 -17.97
N SER A 54 -11.17 17.43 -19.24
CA SER A 54 -10.46 16.23 -19.70
C SER A 54 -8.99 16.21 -19.28
N GLN A 55 -8.44 17.36 -18.89
CA GLN A 55 -7.05 17.55 -18.50
C GLN A 55 -6.93 18.43 -17.26
N ILE A 56 -5.88 18.18 -16.47
CA ILE A 56 -5.55 19.03 -15.33
C ILE A 56 -5.06 20.39 -15.86
N PRO A 57 -5.53 21.52 -15.31
CA PRO A 57 -5.12 22.84 -15.78
C PRO A 57 -3.60 23.04 -15.74
N ALA A 58 -3.07 23.76 -16.73
CA ALA A 58 -1.63 23.90 -16.94
C ALA A 58 -0.93 24.54 -15.73
N GLU A 59 -1.59 25.47 -15.04
CA GLU A 59 -1.11 26.16 -13.85
C GLU A 59 -0.94 25.22 -12.63
N ILE A 60 -1.64 24.09 -12.59
CA ILE A 60 -1.56 23.11 -11.49
C ILE A 60 -0.49 22.05 -11.75
N VAL A 61 -0.02 21.89 -12.99
CA VAL A 61 0.92 20.83 -13.38
C VAL A 61 2.22 20.85 -12.54
N PRO A 62 2.89 22.00 -12.30
CA PRO A 62 4.10 22.02 -11.47
C PRO A 62 3.84 21.61 -10.03
N PHE A 63 2.75 22.09 -9.43
CA PHE A 63 2.36 21.74 -8.06
C PHE A 63 2.05 20.25 -7.94
N ARG A 64 1.30 19.69 -8.90
CA ARG A 64 1.00 18.26 -8.95
C ARG A 64 2.26 17.41 -9.07
N ALA A 65 3.18 17.77 -9.96
CA ALA A 65 4.45 17.08 -10.13
C ALA A 65 5.27 17.09 -8.83
N PHE A 66 5.28 18.23 -8.13
CA PHE A 66 5.86 18.33 -6.80
C PHE A 66 5.19 17.36 -5.82
N ILE A 67 3.85 17.33 -5.73
CA ILE A 67 3.11 16.47 -4.80
C ILE A 67 3.39 14.97 -5.03
N TRP A 68 3.54 14.54 -6.27
CA TRP A 68 3.86 13.13 -6.56
C TRP A 68 5.23 12.68 -6.04
N GLY A 69 6.22 13.57 -6.00
CA GLY A 69 7.54 13.26 -5.47
C GLY A 69 7.49 12.73 -4.02
N PRO A 70 7.03 13.52 -3.04
CA PRO A 70 6.86 13.09 -1.66
C PRO A 70 5.84 11.94 -1.51
N LEU A 71 4.73 11.93 -2.25
CA LEU A 71 3.78 10.82 -2.20
C LEU A 71 4.42 9.49 -2.64
N GLY A 72 5.09 9.48 -3.77
CA GLY A 72 5.82 8.29 -4.23
C GLY A 72 6.97 7.91 -3.29
N GLY A 73 7.68 8.88 -2.73
CA GLY A 73 8.74 8.67 -1.74
C GLY A 73 8.22 8.02 -0.45
N THR A 74 7.09 8.50 0.07
CA THR A 74 6.43 7.93 1.25
C THR A 74 5.88 6.52 1.00
N ILE A 75 5.33 6.26 -0.19
CA ILE A 75 4.95 4.91 -0.63
C ILE A 75 6.21 4.02 -0.64
N ALA A 76 7.27 4.44 -1.35
CA ALA A 76 8.49 3.68 -1.50
C ALA A 76 9.10 3.30 -0.15
N CYS A 77 9.30 4.27 0.75
CA CYS A 77 9.94 4.03 2.04
C CYS A 77 9.07 3.14 2.95
N SER A 78 7.75 3.35 2.97
CA SER A 78 6.81 2.54 3.77
C SER A 78 6.81 1.08 3.34
N TYR A 79 6.83 0.83 2.03
CA TYR A 79 6.83 -0.52 1.49
C TYR A 79 8.20 -1.21 1.56
N ILE A 80 9.31 -0.46 1.50
CA ILE A 80 10.65 -0.98 1.82
C ILE A 80 10.66 -1.44 3.28
N LEU A 81 10.22 -0.61 4.21
CA LEU A 81 10.13 -0.95 5.63
C LEU A 81 9.25 -2.20 5.83
N LEU A 82 8.09 -2.27 5.19
CA LEU A 82 7.22 -3.43 5.23
C LEU A 82 7.90 -4.70 4.68
N ALA A 83 8.70 -4.58 3.61
CA ALA A 83 9.46 -5.70 3.08
C ALA A 83 10.49 -6.22 4.11
N TYR A 84 11.19 -5.33 4.81
CA TYR A 84 12.09 -5.71 5.90
C TYR A 84 11.35 -6.38 7.06
N ILE A 85 10.21 -5.82 7.50
CA ILE A 85 9.37 -6.43 8.53
C ILE A 85 8.89 -7.82 8.09
N ALA A 86 8.42 -7.95 6.84
CA ALA A 86 7.97 -9.21 6.26
C ALA A 86 9.10 -10.25 6.21
N ARG A 87 10.31 -9.85 5.82
CA ARG A 87 11.47 -10.73 5.64
C ARG A 87 12.03 -11.26 6.95
N TYR A 88 12.09 -10.42 7.98
CA TYR A 88 12.79 -10.71 9.23
C TYR A 88 11.82 -11.03 10.38
N PRO A 89 11.24 -10.05 11.12
CA PRO A 89 10.48 -10.36 12.32
C PRO A 89 9.13 -11.03 12.04
N PHE A 90 8.47 -10.73 10.91
CA PHE A 90 7.26 -11.43 10.51
C PHE A 90 7.55 -12.90 10.23
N ARG A 91 8.63 -13.21 9.48
CA ARG A 91 9.07 -14.59 9.22
C ARG A 91 9.43 -15.35 10.50
N ARG A 92 9.96 -14.65 11.51
CA ARG A 92 10.22 -15.18 12.87
C ARG A 92 8.95 -15.32 13.73
N LYS A 93 7.78 -14.98 13.18
CA LYS A 93 6.46 -15.05 13.85
C LYS A 93 6.39 -14.16 15.09
N GLU A 94 7.10 -13.04 15.06
CA GLU A 94 7.10 -12.06 16.15
C GLU A 94 5.80 -11.26 16.13
N ARG A 95 5.05 -11.27 17.24
CA ARG A 95 3.72 -10.62 17.31
C ARG A 95 3.73 -9.13 17.05
N TRP A 96 4.78 -8.44 17.51
CA TRP A 96 4.89 -7.00 17.30
C TRP A 96 4.95 -6.68 15.81
N ALA A 97 5.56 -7.52 14.97
CA ALA A 97 5.61 -7.31 13.52
C ALA A 97 4.22 -7.35 12.90
N ARG A 98 3.42 -8.37 13.26
CA ARG A 98 2.02 -8.45 12.82
C ARG A 98 1.22 -7.24 13.27
N ASN A 99 1.35 -6.85 14.54
CA ASN A 99 0.61 -5.72 15.10
C ASN A 99 1.04 -4.39 14.47
N ALA A 100 2.34 -4.19 14.22
CA ALA A 100 2.86 -3.00 13.55
C ALA A 100 2.30 -2.87 12.13
N ILE A 101 2.25 -3.97 11.37
CA ILE A 101 1.62 -3.97 10.04
C ILE A 101 0.14 -3.61 10.15
N LEU A 102 -0.60 -4.26 11.06
CA LEU A 102 -2.04 -4.04 11.22
C LEU A 102 -2.34 -2.59 11.61
N VAL A 103 -1.60 -2.02 12.56
CA VAL A 103 -1.82 -0.64 13.03
C VAL A 103 -1.39 0.35 11.96
N ALA A 104 -0.16 0.29 11.45
CA ALA A 104 0.34 1.27 10.49
C ALA A 104 -0.47 1.25 9.18
N PHE A 105 -0.72 0.06 8.63
CA PHE A 105 -1.49 -0.08 7.40
C PHE A 105 -2.98 0.22 7.63
N GLY A 106 -3.54 -0.19 8.77
CA GLY A 106 -4.92 0.12 9.13
C GLY A 106 -5.17 1.62 9.27
N THR A 107 -4.26 2.34 9.94
CA THR A 107 -4.32 3.81 10.05
C THR A 107 -4.27 4.46 8.67
N TRP A 108 -3.36 4.04 7.79
CA TRP A 108 -3.29 4.57 6.43
C TRP A 108 -4.58 4.33 5.65
N VAL A 109 -5.12 3.10 5.64
CA VAL A 109 -6.36 2.77 4.94
C VAL A 109 -7.53 3.62 5.44
N ILE A 110 -7.65 3.80 6.76
CA ILE A 110 -8.74 4.59 7.35
C ILE A 110 -8.64 6.06 6.92
N LEU A 111 -7.46 6.67 7.06
CA LEU A 111 -7.26 8.09 6.74
C LEU A 111 -7.44 8.36 5.24
N ASP A 112 -6.82 7.55 4.37
CA ASP A 112 -6.92 7.73 2.93
C ASP A 112 -8.36 7.50 2.42
N SER A 113 -9.06 6.51 2.99
CA SER A 113 -10.46 6.25 2.65
C SER A 113 -11.38 7.38 3.11
N ALA A 114 -11.19 7.90 4.32
CA ALA A 114 -12.00 9.00 4.84
C ALA A 114 -11.86 10.26 3.97
N ILE A 115 -10.63 10.60 3.59
CA ILE A 115 -10.35 11.75 2.70
C ILE A 115 -10.92 11.51 1.31
N SER A 116 -10.74 10.32 0.74
CA SER A 116 -11.26 9.97 -0.59
C SER A 116 -12.79 10.08 -0.65
N VAL A 117 -13.49 9.60 0.37
CA VAL A 117 -14.95 9.73 0.46
C VAL A 117 -15.36 11.19 0.64
N TYR A 118 -14.68 11.94 1.52
CA TYR A 118 -14.99 13.35 1.77
C TYR A 118 -14.91 14.22 0.50
N TYR A 119 -13.90 14.01 -0.35
CA TYR A 119 -13.74 14.73 -1.62
C TYR A 119 -14.45 14.08 -2.82
N GLY A 120 -15.20 12.99 -2.62
CA GLY A 120 -15.92 12.29 -3.69
C GLY A 120 -15.04 11.49 -4.65
N VAL A 121 -13.78 11.22 -4.29
CA VAL A 121 -12.79 10.46 -5.07
C VAL A 121 -13.00 8.94 -4.90
N TYR A 122 -14.21 8.45 -5.18
CA TYR A 122 -14.58 7.06 -4.88
C TYR A 122 -13.72 6.01 -5.60
N PHE A 123 -13.22 6.33 -6.80
CA PHE A 123 -12.35 5.39 -7.52
C PHE A 123 -11.03 5.14 -6.77
N GLN A 124 -10.51 6.12 -6.00
CA GLN A 124 -9.34 5.92 -5.15
C GLN A 124 -9.65 4.95 -4.00
N PHE A 125 -10.81 5.11 -3.36
CA PHE A 125 -11.27 4.18 -2.34
C PHE A 125 -11.35 2.73 -2.86
N TYR A 126 -11.97 2.50 -4.02
CA TYR A 126 -12.13 1.15 -4.56
C TYR A 126 -10.84 0.58 -5.16
N LEU A 127 -10.14 1.34 -6.01
CA LEU A 127 -9.02 0.82 -6.79
C LEU A 127 -7.71 0.79 -6.00
N ILE A 128 -7.50 1.73 -5.09
CA ILE A 128 -6.26 1.85 -4.35
C ILE A 128 -6.43 1.23 -2.97
N ASN A 129 -7.41 1.69 -2.19
CA ASN A 129 -7.50 1.30 -0.78
C ASN A 129 -8.05 -0.11 -0.61
N ALA A 130 -9.20 -0.43 -1.21
CA ALA A 130 -9.80 -1.76 -1.09
C ALA A 130 -8.88 -2.84 -1.71
N PHE A 131 -8.28 -2.57 -2.86
CA PHE A 131 -7.33 -3.48 -3.50
C PHE A 131 -6.07 -3.71 -2.65
N SER A 132 -5.44 -2.63 -2.16
CA SER A 132 -4.25 -2.73 -1.30
C SER A 132 -4.57 -3.43 0.02
N PHE A 133 -5.75 -3.15 0.58
CA PHE A 133 -6.25 -3.84 1.77
C PHE A 133 -6.36 -5.33 1.55
N LEU A 134 -6.99 -5.78 0.47
CA LEU A 134 -7.10 -7.21 0.18
C LEU A 134 -5.72 -7.88 0.06
N ILE A 135 -4.80 -7.28 -0.70
CA ILE A 135 -3.45 -7.85 -0.90
C ILE A 135 -2.69 -8.05 0.42
N LYS A 136 -2.86 -7.13 1.38
CA LYS A 136 -2.10 -7.11 2.64
C LYS A 136 -2.83 -7.74 3.82
N ALA A 137 -4.15 -7.69 3.84
CA ALA A 137 -4.97 -8.32 4.87
C ALA A 137 -4.93 -9.85 4.76
N LEU A 138 -4.90 -10.41 3.54
CA LEU A 138 -4.89 -11.86 3.35
C LEU A 138 -3.71 -12.55 4.08
N PRO A 139 -2.44 -12.13 3.91
CA PRO A 139 -1.35 -12.66 4.71
C PRO A 139 -1.61 -12.62 6.22
N LEU A 140 -2.16 -11.53 6.75
CA LEU A 140 -2.41 -11.38 8.19
C LEU A 140 -3.51 -12.32 8.69
N VAL A 141 -4.58 -12.48 7.93
CA VAL A 141 -5.71 -13.36 8.27
C VAL A 141 -5.26 -14.82 8.26
N PHE A 142 -4.59 -15.27 7.20
CA PHE A 142 -4.19 -16.67 7.07
C PHE A 142 -3.03 -17.07 7.98
N THR A 143 -2.22 -16.11 8.42
CA THR A 143 -1.13 -16.37 9.38
C THR A 143 -1.47 -15.98 10.81
N TRP A 144 -2.71 -15.55 11.10
CA TRP A 144 -3.08 -14.97 12.40
C TRP A 144 -2.70 -15.86 13.60
N LYS A 145 -2.94 -17.16 13.45
CA LYS A 145 -2.71 -18.19 14.50
C LYS A 145 -1.24 -18.61 14.64
N ASP A 146 -0.38 -18.25 13.68
CA ASP A 146 1.05 -18.61 13.70
C ASP A 146 1.86 -17.80 14.71
N PHE A 147 1.39 -16.60 15.08
CA PHE A 147 2.11 -15.70 15.98
C PHE A 147 1.88 -16.10 17.46
N ARG A 148 2.87 -16.75 18.08
CA ARG A 148 2.82 -17.16 19.51
C ARG A 148 3.04 -15.96 20.45
N LYS A 149 2.46 -16.02 21.67
CA LYS A 149 2.65 -14.97 22.70
C LYS A 149 4.17 -14.84 22.94
N PRO A 150 4.72 -13.63 23.12
CA PRO A 150 6.03 -13.54 23.76
C PRO A 150 5.95 -14.34 25.06
N ALA A 151 6.92 -15.23 25.29
CA ALA A 151 7.08 -15.87 26.59
C ALA A 151 7.38 -14.72 27.56
N GLY A 152 6.36 -14.36 28.35
CA GLY A 152 6.52 -13.51 29.51
C GLY A 152 6.88 -14.39 30.70
#